data_AF-A0A7W8KDB3-F1
#
_entry.id   AF-A0A7W8KDB3-F1
#
_cell.length_a   1.000
_cell.length_b   1.000
_cell.length_c   1.000
_cell.angle_alpha   90.00
_cell.angle_beta   90.00
_cell.angle_gamma   90.00
#
_symmetry.space_group_name_H-M   'P 1'
#
loop_
_entity.id
_entity.type
_entity.pdbx_description
1 polymer ?
#
loop_
_entity_poly.entity_id
_entity_poly.type
_entity_poly.pdbx_seq_one_letter_code
_entity_poly.pdbx_strand_id
1 'polypeptide(L)'
;MTRRHLTLALLLCGTAQAQTWTIKDGTLTLVGCHGAQDGIYCDFRYVLTGKQVSTVFWNNDFVKVYGPGGTSQPADKVAFADNVFGLWSSKLDVVANTPLNVQAYFNLPSSTTVIKALEIAGKRLESVPVRALGTAAAPASAAPSAAPFTGFAVTLSNCVPQGPAYVCTATLTPSK
;
A
#
# COMPACT_ATOMS: atom_id res chain seq x y z
N MET A 1 12.13 48.61 27.11
CA MET A 1 11.13 47.64 26.61
C MET A 1 11.83 46.65 25.68
N THR A 2 12.05 45.42 26.13
CA THR A 2 12.88 44.40 25.47
C THR A 2 11.99 43.47 24.64
N ARG A 3 12.10 43.53 23.30
CA ARG A 3 11.36 42.62 22.41
C ARG A 3 11.98 41.22 22.47
N ARG A 4 11.21 40.24 22.92
CA ARG A 4 11.58 38.82 22.87
C ARG A 4 11.11 38.25 21.52
N HIS A 5 12.05 37.78 20.71
CA HIS A 5 11.75 37.05 19.48
C HIS A 5 11.38 35.62 19.85
N LEU A 6 10.11 35.26 19.58
CA LEU A 6 9.61 33.89 19.71
C LEU A 6 9.83 33.20 18.36
N THR A 7 10.82 32.30 18.28
CA THR A 7 11.03 31.47 17.10
C THR A 7 10.05 30.29 17.16
N LEU A 8 8.99 30.35 16.36
CA LEU A 8 8.03 29.27 16.19
C LEU A 8 8.62 28.28 15.17
N ALA A 9 9.17 27.15 15.65
CA ALA A 9 9.58 26.06 14.77
C ALA A 9 8.33 25.28 14.35
N LEU A 10 7.90 25.45 13.10
CA LEU A 10 6.90 24.57 12.49
C LEU A 10 7.54 23.18 12.32
N LEU A 11 7.14 22.20 13.15
CA LEU A 11 7.40 20.80 12.86
C LEU A 11 6.64 20.44 11.59
N LEU A 12 7.35 20.35 10.46
CA LEU A 12 6.86 19.73 9.25
C LEU A 12 6.57 18.26 9.59
N CYS A 13 5.29 17.95 9.81
CA CYS A 13 4.81 16.58 9.89
C CYS A 13 5.11 15.95 8.53
N GLY A 14 6.20 15.19 8.45
CA GLY A 14 6.68 14.60 7.21
C GLY A 14 5.63 13.65 6.67
N THR A 15 4.87 14.09 5.67
CA THR A 15 4.06 13.19 4.86
C THR A 15 5.03 12.27 4.16
N ALA A 16 5.13 11.02 4.62
CA ALA A 16 5.89 9.99 3.92
C ALA A 16 5.39 9.97 2.48
N GLN A 17 6.24 10.42 1.55
CA GLN A 17 5.89 10.43 0.14
C GLN A 17 5.61 8.99 -0.27
N ALA A 18 4.44 8.75 -0.85
CA ALA A 18 4.07 7.43 -1.35
C ALA A 18 5.13 6.98 -2.35
N GLN A 19 5.88 5.93 -2.01
CA GLN A 19 6.99 5.46 -2.82
C GLN A 19 6.49 4.43 -3.83
N THR A 20 6.83 4.64 -5.10
CA THR A 20 6.36 3.80 -6.20
C THR A 20 7.53 3.16 -6.92
N TRP A 21 7.41 1.86 -7.22
CA TRP A 21 8.40 1.06 -7.93
C TRP A 21 7.76 0.27 -9.06
N THR A 22 8.47 0.16 -10.19
CA THR A 22 8.11 -0.77 -11.25
C THR A 22 8.78 -2.12 -10.97
N ILE A 23 7.97 -3.18 -10.93
CA ILE A 23 8.39 -4.58 -10.85
C ILE A 23 8.05 -5.29 -12.17
N LYS A 24 8.54 -6.53 -12.34
CA LYS A 24 8.48 -7.27 -13.61
C LYS A 24 7.08 -7.29 -14.27
N ASP A 25 6.02 -7.45 -13.47
CA ASP A 25 4.65 -7.57 -13.96
C ASP A 25 3.75 -6.41 -13.49
N GLY A 26 4.28 -5.29 -12.99
CA GLY A 26 3.40 -4.22 -12.52
C GLY A 26 4.09 -3.06 -11.83
N THR A 27 3.28 -2.14 -11.33
CA THR A 27 3.71 -1.03 -10.48
C THR A 27 3.22 -1.28 -9.07
N LEU A 28 4.09 -1.07 -8.09
CA LEU A 28 3.78 -1.18 -6.68
C LEU A 28 4.03 0.15 -5.99
N THR A 29 3.07 0.62 -5.19
CA THR A 29 3.18 1.84 -4.40
C THR A 29 3.00 1.51 -2.92
N LEU A 30 3.95 1.88 -2.07
CA LEU A 30 3.76 1.86 -0.62
C LEU A 30 2.78 2.97 -0.22
N VAL A 31 1.65 2.58 0.39
CA VAL A 31 0.65 3.50 0.95
C VAL A 31 1.05 3.91 2.37
N GLY A 32 1.65 2.99 3.12
CA GLY A 32 2.28 3.25 4.41
C GLY A 32 2.23 2.03 5.32
N CYS A 33 2.85 2.16 6.50
CA CYS A 33 2.77 1.15 7.54
C CYS A 33 2.03 1.71 8.77
N HIS A 34 1.33 0.85 9.48
CA HIS A 34 0.58 1.20 10.67
C HIS A 34 0.60 0.06 11.70
N GLY A 35 0.57 0.42 12.98
CA GLY A 35 0.42 -0.55 14.06
C GLY A 35 -1.02 -1.02 14.19
N ALA A 36 -1.18 -2.27 14.60
CA ALA A 36 -2.43 -2.89 15.05
C ALA A 36 -2.18 -3.63 16.37
N GLN A 37 -3.21 -4.25 16.95
CA GLN A 37 -3.10 -4.89 18.26
C GLN A 37 -2.07 -6.04 18.27
N ASP A 38 -1.94 -6.76 17.17
CA ASP A 38 -1.11 -7.95 17.04
C ASP A 38 0.24 -7.72 16.34
N GLY A 39 0.42 -6.58 15.65
CA GLY A 39 1.71 -6.27 15.02
C GLY A 39 1.68 -5.05 14.11
N ILE A 40 2.50 -5.07 13.06
CA ILE A 40 2.65 -3.97 12.11
C ILE A 40 2.16 -4.43 10.74
N TYR A 41 1.31 -3.62 10.11
CA TYR A 41 0.77 -3.85 8.78
C TYR A 41 1.34 -2.80 7.83
N CYS A 42 1.84 -3.25 6.68
CA CYS A 42 2.25 -2.36 5.60
C CYS A 42 1.31 -2.56 4.40
N ASP A 43 0.71 -1.47 3.97
CA ASP A 43 -0.26 -1.43 2.88
C ASP A 43 0.43 -1.00 1.59
N PHE A 44 0.21 -1.75 0.54
CA PHE A 44 0.67 -1.46 -0.80
C PHE A 44 -0.49 -1.40 -1.76
N ARG A 45 -0.29 -0.63 -2.82
CA ARG A 45 -1.16 -0.60 -3.97
C ARG A 45 -0.43 -1.15 -5.17
N TYR A 46 -0.92 -2.26 -5.70
CA TYR A 46 -0.38 -2.93 -6.87
C TYR A 46 -1.25 -2.67 -8.09
N VAL A 47 -0.63 -2.43 -9.24
CA VAL A 47 -1.30 -2.30 -10.54
C VAL A 47 -0.57 -3.19 -11.52
N LEU A 48 -1.25 -4.20 -12.07
CA LEU A 48 -0.69 -5.02 -13.16
C LEU A 48 -0.49 -4.15 -14.39
N THR A 49 0.73 -4.18 -14.94
CA THR A 49 1.08 -3.50 -16.20
C THR A 49 1.70 -4.50 -17.17
N GLY A 50 1.48 -4.29 -18.47
CA GLY A 50 2.10 -5.10 -19.53
C GLY A 50 1.37 -6.39 -19.95
N LYS A 51 0.34 -6.83 -19.22
CA LYS A 51 -0.54 -7.97 -19.61
C LYS A 51 -1.99 -7.63 -19.31
N GLN A 52 -2.93 -8.18 -20.07
CA GLN A 52 -4.39 -7.98 -19.87
C GLN A 52 -4.91 -8.68 -18.60
N VAL A 53 -4.45 -9.91 -18.36
CA VAL A 53 -4.74 -10.69 -17.15
C VAL A 53 -3.48 -11.45 -16.77
N SER A 54 -3.15 -11.51 -15.48
CA SER A 54 -2.10 -12.38 -14.97
C SER A 54 -2.47 -12.90 -13.60
N THR A 55 -2.17 -14.16 -13.35
CA THR A 55 -2.05 -14.67 -11.99
C THR A 55 -0.85 -14.00 -11.33
N VAL A 56 -1.08 -13.33 -10.21
CA VAL A 56 -0.04 -12.74 -9.37
C VAL A 56 0.12 -13.60 -8.12
N PHE A 57 1.37 -13.92 -7.80
CA PHE A 57 1.74 -14.73 -6.65
C PHE A 57 2.70 -13.95 -5.77
N TRP A 58 2.32 -13.73 -4.51
CA TRP A 58 3.20 -13.13 -3.51
C TRP A 58 3.42 -14.13 -2.37
N ASN A 59 4.68 -14.47 -2.14
CA ASN A 59 5.10 -15.20 -0.96
C ASN A 59 5.55 -14.22 0.13
N ASN A 60 5.72 -14.76 1.33
CA ASN A 60 6.18 -14.02 2.49
C ASN A 60 7.57 -13.39 2.29
N ASP A 61 8.46 -14.03 1.52
CA ASP A 61 9.80 -13.52 1.22
C ASP A 61 9.82 -12.32 0.25
N PHE A 62 8.71 -12.05 -0.42
CA PHE A 62 8.61 -10.93 -1.35
C PHE A 62 8.71 -9.57 -0.64
N VAL A 63 8.34 -9.54 0.65
CA VAL A 63 8.38 -8.35 1.50
C VAL A 63 9.14 -8.67 2.78
N LYS A 64 10.18 -7.90 3.08
CA LYS A 64 11.02 -8.09 4.28
C LYS A 64 11.17 -6.79 5.04
N VAL A 65 11.19 -6.87 6.36
CA VAL A 65 11.55 -5.77 7.24
C VAL A 65 12.93 -6.03 7.83
N TYR A 66 13.67 -4.94 8.04
CA TYR A 66 14.93 -4.96 8.76
C TYR A 66 14.72 -4.23 10.09
N GLY A 67 14.94 -4.95 11.18
CA GLY A 67 14.87 -4.39 12.53
C GLY A 67 16.02 -3.42 12.81
N PRO A 68 16.01 -2.73 13.96
CA PRO A 68 17.08 -1.81 14.37
C PRO A 68 18.47 -2.48 14.37
N GLY A 69 18.52 -3.74 14.83
CA GLY A 69 19.73 -4.58 14.86
C GLY A 69 20.21 -5.08 13.50
N GLY A 70 19.53 -4.74 12.39
CA GLY A 70 19.91 -5.14 11.04
C GLY A 70 19.48 -6.56 10.63
N THR A 71 18.84 -7.31 11.53
CA THR A 71 18.23 -8.61 11.23
C THR A 71 17.05 -8.43 10.28
N SER A 72 17.01 -9.24 9.21
CA SER A 72 15.88 -9.30 8.28
C SER A 72 14.84 -10.31 8.74
N GLN A 73 13.56 -9.96 8.62
CA GLN A 73 12.43 -10.86 8.82
C GLN A 73 11.49 -10.73 7.62
N PRO A 74 11.09 -11.84 6.98
CA PRO A 74 10.04 -11.81 5.96
C PRO A 74 8.68 -11.47 6.57
N ALA A 75 7.71 -11.11 5.74
CA ALA A 75 6.34 -10.93 6.22
C ALA A 75 5.83 -12.25 6.82
N ASP A 76 5.15 -12.18 7.96
CA ASP A 76 4.53 -13.35 8.57
C ASP A 76 3.28 -13.78 7.77
N LYS A 77 2.59 -12.82 7.17
CA LYS A 77 1.41 -13.05 6.33
C LYS A 77 1.33 -12.00 5.21
N VAL A 78 0.76 -12.39 4.07
CA VAL A 78 0.48 -11.49 2.95
C VAL A 78 -0.93 -11.75 2.42
N ALA A 79 -1.69 -10.68 2.16
CA ALA A 79 -3.06 -10.74 1.64
C ALA A 79 -3.24 -9.81 0.42
N PHE A 80 -4.08 -10.22 -0.54
CA PHE A 80 -4.60 -9.37 -1.62
C PHE A 80 -6.06 -8.99 -1.34
N ALA A 81 -6.42 -7.74 -1.63
CA ALA A 81 -7.80 -7.26 -1.78
C ALA A 81 -8.73 -7.71 -0.63
N ASP A 82 -8.31 -7.47 0.61
CA ASP A 82 -9.09 -7.78 1.82
C ASP A 82 -9.46 -9.27 1.99
N ASN A 83 -8.81 -10.18 1.26
CA ASN A 83 -8.93 -11.61 1.49
C ASN A 83 -8.34 -12.02 2.85
N VAL A 84 -8.81 -13.14 3.39
CA VAL A 84 -8.26 -13.77 4.59
C VAL A 84 -6.76 -13.98 4.39
N PHE A 85 -5.95 -13.47 5.33
CA PHE A 85 -4.50 -13.61 5.31
C PHE A 85 -4.06 -15.06 5.07
N GLY A 86 -3.43 -15.29 3.92
CA GLY A 86 -2.74 -16.54 3.65
C GLY A 86 -1.46 -16.62 4.48
N LEU A 87 -1.26 -17.74 5.20
CA LEU A 87 -0.09 -17.95 6.06
C LEU A 87 1.23 -18.09 5.27
N TRP A 88 1.18 -18.38 3.97
CA TRP A 88 2.36 -18.80 3.20
C TRP A 88 2.51 -18.09 1.85
N SER A 89 1.38 -17.83 1.19
CA SER A 89 1.32 -17.09 -0.06
C SER A 89 -0.11 -16.66 -0.33
N SER A 90 -0.26 -15.61 -1.12
CA SER A 90 -1.53 -15.25 -1.73
C SER A 90 -1.41 -15.30 -3.25
N LYS A 91 -2.46 -15.79 -3.90
CA LYS A 91 -2.58 -15.90 -5.36
C LYS A 91 -3.90 -15.27 -5.79
N LEU A 92 -3.86 -14.40 -6.78
CA LEU A 92 -5.05 -13.77 -7.35
C LEU A 92 -4.87 -13.55 -8.85
N ASP A 93 -5.91 -13.77 -9.64
CA ASP A 93 -5.94 -13.34 -11.03
C ASP A 93 -6.27 -11.85 -11.10
N VAL A 94 -5.35 -11.08 -11.67
CA VAL A 94 -5.40 -9.63 -11.70
C VAL A 94 -5.65 -9.16 -13.13
N VAL A 95 -6.62 -8.27 -13.30
CA VAL A 95 -6.87 -7.58 -14.57
C VAL A 95 -5.98 -6.34 -14.67
N ALA A 96 -5.46 -6.08 -15.86
CA ALA A 96 -4.61 -4.93 -16.17
C ALA A 96 -5.21 -3.63 -15.66
N ASN A 97 -4.33 -2.72 -15.22
CA ASN A 97 -4.70 -1.38 -14.77
C ASN A 97 -5.66 -1.35 -13.57
N THR A 98 -6.08 -2.48 -12.99
CA THR A 98 -6.94 -2.47 -11.80
C THR A 98 -6.07 -2.34 -10.55
N PRO A 99 -6.23 -1.27 -9.74
CA PRO A 99 -5.48 -1.13 -8.50
C PRO A 99 -5.98 -2.15 -7.47
N LEU A 100 -5.05 -2.89 -6.89
CA LEU A 100 -5.29 -3.85 -5.82
C LEU A 100 -4.58 -3.42 -4.55
N ASN A 101 -5.27 -3.55 -3.42
CA ASN A 101 -4.63 -3.42 -2.12
C ASN A 101 -3.90 -4.73 -1.80
N VAL A 102 -2.68 -4.61 -1.32
CA VAL A 102 -1.89 -5.73 -0.82
C VAL A 102 -1.44 -5.36 0.58
N GLN A 103 -1.59 -6.28 1.52
CA GLN A 103 -1.21 -6.04 2.91
C GLN A 103 -0.19 -7.08 3.35
N ALA A 104 0.92 -6.61 3.91
CA ALA A 104 1.92 -7.47 4.54
C ALA A 104 1.90 -7.24 6.06
N TYR A 105 1.82 -8.33 6.81
CA TYR A 105 1.84 -8.33 8.26
C TYR A 105 3.22 -8.76 8.78
N PHE A 106 3.69 -8.08 9.81
CA PHE A 106 4.92 -8.39 10.52
C PHE A 106 4.63 -8.48 12.01
N ASN A 107 5.07 -9.57 12.64
CA ASN A 107 5.06 -9.76 14.09
C ASN A 107 6.17 -8.92 14.74
N LEU A 108 6.01 -7.60 14.68
CA LEU A 108 6.83 -6.60 15.35
C LEU A 108 6.00 -5.95 16.46
N PRO A 109 6.63 -5.41 17.52
CA PRO A 109 5.91 -4.71 18.57
C PRO A 109 5.06 -3.57 17.98
N SER A 110 3.80 -3.47 18.39
CA SER A 110 2.87 -2.41 17.93
C SER A 110 3.31 -1.00 18.34
N SER A 111 4.25 -0.90 19.28
CA SER A 111 4.95 0.34 19.66
C SER A 111 6.06 0.77 18.67
N THR A 112 6.32 -0.02 17.63
CA THR A 112 7.32 0.33 16.60
C THR A 112 6.84 1.57 15.85
N THR A 113 7.64 2.64 15.88
CA THR A 113 7.33 3.91 15.20
C THR A 113 8.06 4.07 13.87
N VAL A 114 9.14 3.32 13.65
CA VAL A 114 9.93 3.34 12.42
C VAL A 114 10.46 1.94 12.14
N ILE A 115 10.28 1.47 10.90
CA ILE A 115 10.99 0.30 10.37
C ILE A 115 12.29 0.81 9.74
N LYS A 116 13.44 0.26 10.16
CA LYS A 116 14.76 0.71 9.68
C LYS A 116 14.88 0.59 8.17
N ALA A 117 14.49 -0.57 7.62
CA ALA A 117 14.30 -0.71 6.18
C ALA A 117 13.18 -1.69 5.85
N LEU A 118 12.47 -1.40 4.76
CA LEU A 118 11.49 -2.27 4.13
C LEU A 118 12.03 -2.64 2.75
N GLU A 119 12.12 -3.93 2.46
CA GLU A 119 12.50 -4.44 1.15
C GLU A 119 11.31 -5.12 0.49
N ILE A 120 11.06 -4.79 -0.78
CA ILE A 120 9.97 -5.35 -1.57
C ILE A 120 10.51 -5.68 -2.95
N ALA A 121 10.36 -6.92 -3.40
CA ALA A 121 10.88 -7.37 -4.70
C ALA A 121 12.38 -7.05 -4.93
N GLY A 122 13.19 -7.11 -3.86
CA GLY A 122 14.62 -6.75 -3.89
C GLY A 122 14.90 -5.24 -3.97
N LYS A 123 13.88 -4.38 -3.91
CA LYS A 123 14.02 -2.92 -3.77
C LYS A 123 13.91 -2.54 -2.30
N ARG A 124 14.83 -1.71 -1.82
CA ARG A 124 14.95 -1.38 -0.41
C ARG A 124 14.61 0.09 -0.17
N LEU A 125 13.80 0.33 0.85
CA LEU A 125 13.39 1.63 1.35
C LEU A 125 13.83 1.78 2.80
N GLU A 126 14.61 2.81 3.10
CA GLU A 126 15.08 3.11 4.45
C GLU A 126 14.09 4.00 5.22
N SER A 127 14.10 3.86 6.53
CA SER A 127 13.39 4.72 7.49
C SER A 127 11.89 4.87 7.20
N VAL A 128 11.17 3.75 7.12
CA VAL A 128 9.73 3.75 6.87
C VAL A 128 8.99 4.08 8.17
N PRO A 129 8.28 5.22 8.25
CA PRO A 129 7.51 5.54 9.43
C PRO A 129 6.30 4.60 9.56
N VAL A 130 6.03 4.20 10.80
CA VAL A 130 4.83 3.45 11.18
C VAL A 130 3.89 4.40 11.90
N ARG A 131 2.66 4.50 11.38
CA ARG A 131 1.60 5.28 12.01
C ARG A 131 1.05 4.53 13.23
N ALA A 132 0.62 5.29 14.23
CA ALA A 132 0.05 4.72 15.46
C ALA A 132 -1.25 3.93 15.19
N LEU A 133 -1.56 3.00 16.10
CA LEU A 133 -2.83 2.28 16.12
C LEU A 133 -4.03 3.20 15.91
N GLY A 134 -4.94 2.84 15.00
CA GLY A 134 -6.15 3.61 14.71
C GLY A 134 -5.97 4.79 13.76
N THR A 135 -4.75 5.04 13.28
CA THR A 135 -4.47 6.02 12.20
C THR A 135 -4.04 5.34 10.90
N ALA A 136 -4.79 4.32 10.49
CA ALA A 136 -4.70 3.82 9.12
C ALA A 136 -4.93 5.02 8.19
N ALA A 137 -4.03 5.25 7.23
CA ALA A 137 -4.34 6.26 6.24
C ALA A 137 -5.59 5.80 5.51
N ALA A 138 -6.55 6.72 5.36
CA ALA A 138 -7.59 6.52 4.38
C ALA A 138 -6.91 6.11 3.07
N PRO A 139 -7.33 5.00 2.44
CA PRO A 139 -6.78 4.58 1.18
C PRO A 139 -6.83 5.79 0.26
N ALA A 140 -5.68 6.18 -0.29
CA ALA A 140 -5.63 7.29 -1.23
C ALA A 140 -6.63 6.96 -2.33
N SER A 141 -7.72 7.75 -2.43
CA SER A 141 -8.77 7.57 -3.43
C SER A 141 -8.09 7.20 -4.74
N ALA A 142 -8.33 5.98 -5.19
CA ALA A 142 -7.78 5.54 -6.45
C ALA A 142 -8.28 6.50 -7.51
N ALA A 143 -7.35 7.25 -8.12
CA ALA A 143 -7.64 7.93 -9.37
C ALA A 143 -8.34 6.90 -10.28
N PRO A 144 -9.50 7.25 -10.86
CA PRO A 144 -10.28 6.34 -11.70
C PRO A 144 -9.34 5.65 -12.67
N SER A 145 -9.16 4.34 -12.50
CA SER A 145 -8.50 3.56 -13.53
C SER A 145 -9.53 3.23 -14.59
N ALA A 146 -9.28 3.69 -15.81
CA ALA A 146 -10.03 3.26 -16.96
C ALA A 146 -9.62 1.83 -17.32
N ALA A 147 -10.40 0.86 -16.86
CA ALA A 147 -10.39 -0.46 -17.46
C ALA A 147 -10.86 -0.32 -18.92
N PRO A 148 -10.07 -0.75 -19.92
CA PRO A 148 -10.51 -0.69 -21.30
C PRO A 148 -11.55 -1.77 -21.53
N PHE A 149 -12.83 -1.39 -21.56
CA PHE A 149 -13.86 -2.17 -22.22
C PHE A 149 -13.85 -1.78 -23.70
N THR A 150 -13.84 -2.75 -24.60
CA THR A 150 -13.87 -2.49 -26.05
C THR A 150 -15.12 -1.66 -26.39
N GLY A 151 -14.92 -0.44 -26.89
CA GLY A 151 -16.01 0.49 -27.23
C GLY A 151 -16.38 1.50 -26.15
N PHE A 152 -15.88 1.38 -24.90
CA PHE A 152 -16.18 2.30 -23.81
C PHE A 152 -14.98 2.54 -22.88
N ALA A 153 -14.64 3.81 -22.64
CA ALA A 153 -13.79 4.20 -21.52
C ALA A 153 -14.61 4.22 -20.23
N VAL A 154 -14.16 3.49 -19.21
CA VAL A 154 -14.81 3.47 -17.89
C VAL A 154 -14.10 4.46 -16.96
N THR A 155 -14.84 5.24 -16.20
CA THR A 155 -14.28 6.06 -15.12
C THR A 155 -15.06 5.81 -13.83
N LEU A 156 -14.36 5.39 -12.78
CA LEU A 156 -14.92 5.17 -11.45
C LEU A 156 -14.76 6.44 -10.59
N SER A 157 -15.87 7.00 -10.10
CA SER A 157 -15.88 8.19 -9.24
C SER A 157 -16.73 7.93 -7.98
N ASN A 158 -16.62 8.79 -6.97
CA ASN A 158 -17.42 8.69 -5.73
C ASN A 158 -17.35 7.32 -5.03
N CYS A 159 -16.16 6.73 -4.93
CA CYS A 159 -15.98 5.45 -4.24
C CYS A 159 -16.16 5.62 -2.72
N VAL A 160 -17.18 4.99 -2.15
CA VAL A 160 -17.44 4.96 -0.71
C VAL A 160 -17.16 3.55 -0.18
N PRO A 161 -16.41 3.41 0.93
CA PRO A 161 -16.20 2.10 1.56
C PRO A 161 -17.52 1.55 2.15
N GLN A 162 -17.81 0.29 1.86
CA GLN A 162 -18.86 -0.51 2.50
C GLN A 162 -18.28 -1.86 2.95
N GLY A 163 -17.85 -1.94 4.21
CA GLY A 163 -17.20 -3.14 4.73
C GLY A 163 -15.91 -3.46 3.98
N PRO A 164 -15.72 -4.70 3.46
CA PRO A 164 -14.53 -5.08 2.69
C PRO A 164 -14.61 -4.68 1.20
N ALA A 165 -15.62 -3.91 0.78
CA ALA A 165 -15.81 -3.51 -0.61
C ALA A 165 -15.90 -1.99 -0.78
N TYR A 166 -15.64 -1.50 -2.00
CA TYR A 166 -15.88 -0.12 -2.40
C TYR A 166 -17.07 -0.05 -3.34
N VAL A 167 -18.02 0.82 -3.03
CA VAL A 167 -19.12 1.15 -3.93
C VAL A 167 -18.76 2.43 -4.67
N CYS A 168 -18.50 2.31 -5.98
CA CYS A 168 -18.14 3.43 -6.85
C CYS A 168 -19.26 3.70 -7.87
N THR A 169 -19.37 4.95 -8.32
CA THR A 169 -20.16 5.31 -9.52
C THR A 169 -19.31 5.09 -10.76
N ALA A 170 -19.79 4.26 -11.69
CA ALA A 170 -19.11 4.01 -12.97
C ALA A 170 -19.74 4.87 -14.08
N THR A 171 -18.92 5.69 -14.75
CA THR A 171 -19.29 6.43 -15.96
C THR A 171 -18.66 5.74 -17.17
N LEU A 172 -19.51 5.36 -18.14
CA LEU A 172 -19.12 4.75 -19.40
C LEU A 172 -19.16 5.80 -20.51
N THR A 173 -18.02 6.09 -21.12
CA THR A 173 -17.93 7.02 -22.26
C THR A 173 -17.60 6.23 -23.52
N PRO A 174 -18.39 6.31 -24.60
CA PRO A 174 -18.07 5.63 -25.85
C PRO A 174 -16.67 6.02 -26.34
N SER A 175 -15.81 5.05 -26.60
CA SER A 175 -14.52 5.29 -27.26
C SER A 175 -14.77 5.36 -28.77
N LYS A 176 -14.38 6.46 -29.41
CA LYS A 176 -14.43 6.61 -30.87
C LYS A 176 -13.56 5.56 -31.58
#